data_AF-J0K7M7-F1
#
_entry.id   AF-J0K7M7-F1
#
_cell.length_a   1.000
_cell.length_b   1.000
_cell.length_c   1.000
_cell.angle_alpha   90.00
_cell.angle_beta   90.00
_cell.angle_gamma   90.00
#
_symmetry.space_group_name_H-M   'P 1'
#
loop_
_entity.id
_entity.type
_entity.pdbx_description
1 polymer ?
#
loop_
_entity_poly.entity_id
_entity_poly.type
_entity_poly.pdbx_seq_one_letter_code
_entity_poly.pdbx_strand_id
1 'polypeptide(L)'
;MAKLVIGKSTPKSFALKVEVPTPHGLDEVNFDARHLPSTVWAKLREQHADAIGKTVQALFDAARQEAEQAYAAEQASQPAAVVADPATQPLSAPARKYFGKKASAEAADISDADAKEAAITALIKPVKESDIAALRAKHSAELIVQIVTGWDLGEPLDVAALTDMCDSYPGAAEAVFKAYNETREGLRLGN
;
A
#
# COMPACT_ATOMS: atom_id res chain seq x y z
N MET A 1 42.63 -28.36 13.81
CA MET A 1 42.80 -27.26 14.79
C MET A 1 42.50 -25.95 14.09
N ALA A 2 41.30 -25.39 14.31
CA ALA A 2 40.89 -24.13 13.69
C ALA A 2 41.58 -22.95 14.38
N LYS A 3 42.27 -22.13 13.58
CA LYS A 3 43.01 -20.94 14.02
C LYS A 3 41.99 -19.89 14.48
N LEU A 4 41.96 -19.58 15.77
CA LEU A 4 41.19 -18.42 16.28
C LEU A 4 41.81 -17.14 15.69
N VAL A 5 41.11 -16.53 14.75
CA VAL A 5 41.42 -15.17 14.30
C VAL A 5 40.77 -14.23 15.30
N ILE A 6 41.56 -13.77 16.29
CA ILE A 6 41.21 -12.67 17.19
C ILE A 6 41.41 -11.38 16.40
N GLY A 7 40.45 -11.08 15.54
CA GLY A 7 40.28 -9.80 14.87
C GLY A 7 38.80 -9.49 14.88
N LYS A 8 38.43 -8.21 14.88
CA LYS A 8 37.04 -7.71 14.80
C LYS A 8 36.34 -8.07 13.47
N SER A 9 36.50 -9.29 12.95
CA SER A 9 35.78 -9.80 11.81
C SER A 9 34.39 -10.20 12.29
N THR A 10 33.45 -9.26 12.24
CA THR A 10 32.03 -9.62 12.25
C THR A 10 31.80 -10.68 11.17
N PRO A 11 31.16 -11.82 11.51
CA PRO A 11 30.89 -12.86 10.52
C PRO A 11 30.10 -12.26 9.36
N LYS A 12 30.49 -12.58 8.12
CA LYS A 12 29.85 -12.02 6.91
C LYS A 12 28.40 -12.51 6.76
N SER A 13 28.14 -13.72 7.23
CA SER A 13 26.83 -14.37 7.26
C SER A 13 26.72 -15.32 8.46
N PHE A 14 25.50 -15.70 8.80
CA PHE A 14 25.17 -16.66 9.85
C PHE A 14 23.95 -17.49 9.45
N ALA A 15 23.88 -18.73 9.93
CA ALA A 15 22.70 -19.57 9.75
C ALA A 15 21.56 -19.05 10.65
N LEU A 16 20.37 -18.95 10.07
CA LEU A 16 19.16 -18.43 10.66
C LEU A 16 18.08 -19.51 10.60
N LYS A 17 17.64 -19.99 11.76
CA LYS A 17 16.51 -20.93 11.86
C LYS A 17 15.23 -20.15 12.07
N VAL A 18 14.23 -20.39 11.24
CA VAL A 18 12.93 -19.71 11.34
C VAL A 18 11.83 -20.74 11.45
N GLU A 19 11.01 -20.60 12.48
CA GLU A 19 9.77 -21.37 12.63
C GLU A 19 8.64 -20.63 11.92
N VAL A 20 8.16 -21.17 10.80
CA VAL A 20 7.07 -20.59 10.01
C VAL A 20 5.75 -21.26 10.43
N PRO A 21 4.71 -20.49 10.78
CA PRO A 21 3.40 -21.05 11.08
C PRO A 21 2.71 -21.53 9.79
N THR A 22 2.58 -22.84 9.64
CA THR A 22 1.83 -23.47 8.55
C THR A 22 0.49 -24.03 9.06
N PRO A 23 -0.49 -24.29 8.17
CA PRO A 23 -1.74 -24.95 8.55
C PRO A 23 -1.56 -26.33 9.21
N HIS A 24 -0.40 -26.96 9.04
CA HIS A 24 -0.07 -28.28 9.57
C HIS A 24 0.77 -28.22 10.86
N GLY A 25 1.15 -27.02 11.32
CA GLY A 25 2.00 -26.83 12.49
C GLY A 25 3.13 -25.83 12.22
N LEU A 26 4.03 -25.68 13.19
CA LEU A 26 5.28 -24.95 12.99
C LEU A 26 6.21 -25.80 12.13
N ASP A 27 6.69 -25.24 11.03
CA ASP A 27 7.71 -25.86 10.19
C ASP A 27 9.01 -25.05 10.27
N GLU A 28 10.16 -25.74 10.23
CA GLU A 28 11.47 -25.11 10.35
C GLU A 28 12.06 -24.87 8.96
N VAL A 29 12.34 -23.61 8.63
CA VAL A 29 13.07 -23.21 7.43
C VAL A 29 14.44 -22.66 7.83
N ASN A 30 15.50 -23.18 7.24
CA ASN A 30 16.85 -22.70 7.49
C ASN A 30 17.28 -21.72 6.40
N PHE A 31 17.68 -20.54 6.82
CA PHE A 31 18.17 -19.47 5.98
C PHE A 31 19.65 -19.21 6.24
N ASP A 32 20.39 -18.80 5.22
CA ASP A 32 21.71 -18.20 5.38
C ASP A 32 21.54 -16.68 5.33
N ALA A 33 21.68 -16.00 6.46
CA ALA A 33 21.48 -14.56 6.57
C ALA A 33 22.81 -13.79 6.55
N ARG A 34 22.81 -12.60 5.95
CA ARG A 34 23.93 -11.64 5.98
C ARG A 34 23.94 -10.90 7.29
N HIS A 35 25.13 -10.67 7.85
CA HIS A 35 25.25 -9.78 9.00
C HIS A 35 25.27 -8.31 8.56
N LEU A 36 24.16 -7.59 8.76
CA LEU A 36 24.10 -6.15 8.52
C LEU A 36 24.38 -5.34 9.80
N PRO A 37 25.25 -4.31 9.73
CA PRO A 37 25.41 -3.36 10.84
C PRO A 37 24.07 -2.73 11.24
N SER A 38 23.89 -2.43 12.54
CA SER A 38 22.62 -1.89 13.05
C SER A 38 22.16 -0.62 12.35
N THR A 39 23.09 0.27 12.00
CA THR A 39 22.80 1.51 11.26
C THR A 39 22.33 1.24 9.83
N VAL A 40 22.95 0.28 9.14
CA VAL A 40 22.55 -0.14 7.79
C VAL A 40 21.17 -0.78 7.84
N TRP A 41 20.93 -1.68 8.77
CA TRP A 41 19.62 -2.32 8.94
C TRP A 41 18.51 -1.33 9.30
N ALA A 42 18.77 -0.39 10.20
CA ALA A 42 17.80 0.63 10.57
C ALA A 42 17.42 1.48 9.35
N LYS A 43 18.41 1.94 8.59
CA LYS A 43 18.18 2.71 7.36
C LYS A 43 17.40 1.90 6.32
N LEU A 44 17.71 0.61 6.18
CA LEU A 44 17.06 -0.26 5.21
C LEU A 44 15.59 -0.49 5.58
N ARG A 45 15.26 -0.69 6.86
CA ARG A 45 13.87 -0.75 7.34
C ARG A 45 13.11 0.57 7.15
N GLU A 46 13.75 1.70 7.43
CA GLU A 46 13.14 3.03 7.26
C GLU A 46 12.82 3.31 5.79
N GLN A 47 13.78 3.10 4.89
CA GLN A 47 13.58 3.23 3.44
C GLN A 47 12.45 2.33 2.95
N HIS A 48 12.33 1.13 3.51
CA HIS A 48 11.30 0.19 3.14
C HIS A 48 9.92 0.59 3.67
N ALA A 49 9.82 1.06 4.91
CA ALA A 49 8.59 1.58 5.48
C ALA A 49 8.07 2.80 4.68
N ASP A 50 8.97 3.71 4.31
CA ASP A 50 8.65 4.86 3.46
C ASP A 50 8.16 4.44 2.07
N ALA A 51 8.79 3.42 1.47
CA ALA A 51 8.38 2.89 0.18
C ALA A 51 6.97 2.30 0.22
N ILE A 52 6.66 1.48 1.24
CA ILE A 52 5.31 0.94 1.45
C ILE A 52 4.30 2.07 1.60
N GLY A 53 4.60 3.07 2.45
CA GLY A 53 3.71 4.22 2.66
C GLY A 53 3.39 4.96 1.36
N LYS A 54 4.40 5.20 0.51
CA LYS A 54 4.22 5.82 -0.81
C LYS A 54 3.38 4.97 -1.75
N THR A 55 3.61 3.66 -1.80
CA THR A 55 2.84 2.74 -2.66
C THR A 55 1.38 2.68 -2.24
N VAL A 56 1.11 2.62 -0.93
CA VAL A 56 -0.26 2.64 -0.38
C VAL A 56 -0.94 3.96 -0.71
N GLN A 57 -0.27 5.10 -0.51
CA GLN A 57 -0.83 6.40 -0.88
C GLN A 57 -1.16 6.47 -2.37
N ALA A 58 -0.27 6.00 -3.24
CA ALA A 58 -0.49 5.99 -4.68
C ALA A 58 -1.71 5.15 -5.09
N LEU A 59 -2.03 4.06 -4.37
CA LEU A 59 -3.25 3.28 -4.63
C LEU A 59 -4.52 4.05 -4.27
N PHE A 60 -4.51 4.76 -3.15
CA PHE A 60 -5.64 5.63 -2.78
C PHE A 60 -5.80 6.78 -3.77
N ASP A 61 -4.70 7.41 -4.19
CA ASP A 61 -4.72 8.48 -5.18
C ASP A 61 -5.24 7.97 -6.54
N ALA A 62 -4.82 6.78 -6.97
CA ALA A 62 -5.32 6.14 -8.19
C ALA A 62 -6.83 5.80 -8.09
N ALA A 63 -7.28 5.27 -6.96
CA ALA A 63 -8.70 4.98 -6.73
C ALA A 63 -9.56 6.26 -6.75
N ARG A 64 -9.04 7.37 -6.21
CA ARG A 64 -9.67 8.69 -6.30
C ARG A 64 -9.74 9.17 -7.75
N GLN A 65 -8.64 9.05 -8.50
CA GLN A 65 -8.61 9.46 -9.91
C GLN A 65 -9.57 8.64 -10.78
N GLU A 66 -9.71 7.33 -10.53
CA GLU A 66 -10.73 6.50 -11.19
C GLU A 66 -12.15 6.97 -10.87
N ALA A 67 -12.43 7.34 -9.62
CA ALA A 67 -13.73 7.85 -9.21
C ALA A 67 -14.06 9.19 -9.90
N GLU A 68 -13.08 10.10 -10.00
CA GLU A 68 -13.21 11.36 -10.73
C GLU A 68 -13.48 11.14 -12.23
N GLN A 69 -12.79 10.18 -12.86
CA GLN A 69 -13.02 9.82 -14.26
C GLN A 69 -14.39 9.19 -14.48
N ALA A 70 -14.83 8.30 -13.58
CA ALA A 70 -16.16 7.70 -13.63
C ALA A 70 -17.25 8.76 -13.49
N TYR A 71 -17.10 9.70 -12.56
CA TYR A 71 -18.02 10.81 -12.39
C TYR A 71 -18.07 11.72 -13.62
N ALA A 72 -16.91 12.06 -14.19
CA ALA A 72 -16.83 12.86 -15.42
C ALA A 72 -17.49 12.15 -16.61
N ALA A 73 -17.31 10.83 -16.74
CA ALA A 73 -17.96 10.02 -17.76
C ALA A 73 -19.49 9.98 -17.57
N GLU A 74 -19.98 9.85 -16.34
CA GLU A 74 -21.41 9.90 -16.02
C GLU A 74 -22.02 11.28 -16.34
N GLN A 75 -21.32 12.37 -16.01
CA GLN A 75 -21.76 13.72 -16.38
C GLN A 75 -21.78 13.94 -17.91
N ALA A 76 -20.79 13.41 -18.63
CA ALA A 76 -20.75 13.49 -20.09
C ALA A 76 -21.82 12.63 -20.78
N SER A 77 -22.30 11.58 -20.09
CA SER A 77 -23.33 10.66 -20.58
C SER A 77 -24.75 11.09 -20.23
N GLN A 78 -24.93 12.11 -19.38
CA GLN A 78 -26.25 12.67 -19.11
C GLN A 78 -26.77 13.31 -20.40
N PRO A 79 -27.90 12.81 -20.95
CA PRO A 79 -28.49 13.43 -22.12
C PRO A 79 -28.87 14.86 -21.74
N ALA A 80 -28.33 15.84 -22.48
CA ALA A 80 -28.76 17.22 -22.41
C ALA A 80 -30.29 17.24 -22.46
N ALA A 81 -30.93 17.58 -21.34
CA ALA A 81 -32.37 17.66 -21.26
C ALA A 81 -32.84 18.61 -22.36
N VAL A 82 -33.49 18.02 -23.35
CA VAL A 82 -34.46 18.56 -24.30
C VAL A 82 -34.62 20.07 -24.16
N VAL A 83 -34.02 20.79 -25.11
CA VAL A 83 -34.40 22.16 -25.46
C VAL A 83 -35.90 22.14 -25.75
N ALA A 84 -36.71 22.52 -24.77
CA ALA A 84 -38.13 22.71 -24.94
C ALA A 84 -38.35 23.94 -25.82
N ASP A 85 -38.86 23.66 -27.00
CA ASP A 85 -39.29 24.53 -28.08
C ASP A 85 -40.01 25.83 -27.60
N PRO A 86 -39.56 27.04 -27.97
CA PRO A 86 -40.19 28.30 -27.58
C PRO A 86 -41.35 28.64 -28.53
N ALA A 87 -42.43 27.86 -28.54
CA ALA A 87 -43.55 28.12 -29.44
C ALA A 87 -44.92 27.75 -28.86
N THR A 88 -45.28 28.30 -27.69
CA THR A 88 -46.71 28.52 -27.38
C THR A 88 -46.92 29.66 -26.37
N GLN A 89 -47.25 30.85 -26.86
CA GLN A 89 -48.02 31.87 -26.12
C GLN A 89 -49.52 31.51 -26.17
N PRO A 90 -50.37 31.92 -25.21
CA PRO A 90 -51.01 33.25 -25.32
C PRO A 90 -51.17 34.05 -24.00
N LEU A 91 -50.89 35.35 -24.13
CA LEU A 91 -51.57 36.54 -23.58
C LEU A 91 -52.48 36.42 -22.32
N SER A 92 -52.11 37.09 -21.21
CA SER A 92 -52.83 38.26 -20.62
C SER A 92 -52.27 38.74 -19.25
N ALA A 93 -51.62 39.93 -19.25
CA ALA A 93 -51.51 41.06 -18.29
C ALA A 93 -51.88 40.97 -16.76
N PRO A 94 -51.48 41.96 -15.90
CA PRO A 94 -50.29 42.82 -15.89
C PRO A 94 -49.60 43.05 -14.50
N ALA A 95 -48.36 43.55 -14.57
CA ALA A 95 -47.68 44.49 -13.66
C ALA A 95 -47.52 44.17 -12.15
N ARG A 96 -46.29 43.83 -11.74
CA ARG A 96 -45.68 44.34 -10.49
C ARG A 96 -44.18 44.57 -10.67
N LYS A 97 -43.76 45.78 -10.26
CA LYS A 97 -42.42 46.36 -10.39
C LYS A 97 -41.37 45.61 -9.55
N TYR A 98 -40.19 45.48 -10.15
CA TYR A 98 -38.83 45.36 -9.59
C TYR A 98 -38.67 45.61 -8.09
N PHE A 99 -37.94 44.71 -7.39
CA PHE A 99 -36.78 45.09 -6.57
C PHE A 99 -35.78 43.92 -6.45
N GLY A 100 -34.52 44.24 -6.79
CA GLY A 100 -33.24 43.57 -6.56
C GLY A 100 -33.20 42.10 -6.10
N LYS A 101 -32.78 41.20 -7.00
CA LYS A 101 -32.15 39.92 -6.63
C LYS A 101 -30.76 39.84 -7.28
N LYS A 102 -29.80 40.54 -6.67
CA LYS A 102 -28.36 40.45 -6.98
C LYS A 102 -27.66 39.81 -5.77
N ALA A 103 -28.00 38.56 -5.46
CA ALA A 103 -27.41 37.80 -4.34
C ALA A 103 -27.53 36.28 -4.49
N SER A 104 -27.80 35.74 -5.69
CA SER A 104 -28.06 34.28 -5.87
C SER A 104 -27.21 33.61 -6.95
N ALA A 105 -26.14 34.25 -7.43
CA ALA A 105 -25.20 33.56 -8.32
C ALA A 105 -24.06 32.88 -7.54
N GLU A 106 -23.63 33.46 -6.42
CA GLU A 106 -22.44 32.98 -5.70
C GLU A 106 -22.72 31.85 -4.68
N ALA A 107 -23.97 31.72 -4.23
CA ALA A 107 -24.37 30.67 -3.28
C ALA A 107 -24.79 29.34 -3.95
N ALA A 108 -25.04 29.34 -5.27
CA ALA A 108 -25.37 28.13 -6.02
C ALA A 108 -24.12 27.35 -6.49
N ASP A 109 -23.01 28.07 -6.71
CA ASP A 109 -21.74 27.47 -7.16
C ASP A 109 -21.05 26.64 -6.05
N ILE A 110 -21.19 27.04 -4.78
CA ILE A 110 -20.57 26.36 -3.65
C ILE A 110 -21.32 25.05 -3.30
N SER A 111 -22.65 25.03 -3.42
CA SER A 111 -23.44 23.81 -3.16
C SER A 111 -23.20 22.72 -4.21
N ASP A 112 -22.89 23.10 -5.45
CA ASP A 112 -22.56 22.16 -6.51
C ASP A 112 -21.15 21.58 -6.35
N ALA A 113 -20.20 22.34 -5.79
CA ALA A 113 -18.86 21.83 -5.48
C ALA A 113 -18.88 20.79 -4.36
N ASP A 114 -19.62 21.06 -3.28
CA ASP A 114 -19.78 20.10 -2.17
C ASP A 114 -20.55 18.84 -2.61
N ALA A 115 -21.56 18.99 -3.47
CA ALA A 115 -22.29 17.86 -4.04
C ALA A 115 -21.41 17.01 -4.98
N LYS A 116 -20.51 17.63 -5.74
CA LYS A 116 -19.52 16.95 -6.58
C LYS A 116 -18.52 16.16 -5.74
N GLU A 117 -17.93 16.76 -4.72
CA GLU A 117 -16.99 16.07 -3.82
C GLU A 117 -17.68 14.92 -3.06
N ALA A 118 -18.94 15.07 -2.64
CA ALA A 118 -19.72 13.99 -2.03
C ALA A 118 -19.99 12.83 -3.01
N ALA A 119 -20.31 13.14 -4.28
CA ALA A 119 -20.53 12.14 -5.32
C ALA A 119 -19.24 11.39 -5.69
N ILE A 120 -18.12 12.10 -5.82
CA ILE A 120 -16.79 11.51 -6.07
C ILE A 120 -16.41 10.61 -4.89
N THR A 121 -16.59 11.08 -3.65
CA THR A 121 -16.29 10.30 -2.45
C THR A 121 -17.11 9.01 -2.38
N ALA A 122 -18.38 9.05 -2.80
CA ALA A 122 -19.24 7.87 -2.88
C ALA A 122 -18.82 6.87 -3.96
N LEU A 123 -18.12 7.33 -5.00
CA LEU A 123 -17.58 6.52 -6.10
C LEU A 123 -16.18 5.97 -5.82
N ILE A 124 -15.50 6.43 -4.77
CA ILE A 124 -14.20 5.87 -4.35
C ILE A 124 -14.42 4.41 -3.97
N LYS A 125 -13.87 3.50 -4.78
CA LYS A 125 -13.90 2.07 -4.47
C LYS A 125 -13.03 1.83 -3.23
N PRO A 126 -13.52 1.08 -2.23
CA PRO A 126 -12.69 0.70 -1.10
C PRO A 126 -11.52 -0.16 -1.60
N VAL A 127 -10.30 0.22 -1.22
CA VAL A 127 -9.11 -0.60 -1.46
C VAL A 127 -9.30 -1.91 -0.69
N LYS A 128 -9.22 -3.04 -1.39
CA LYS A 128 -9.45 -4.34 -0.74
C LYS A 128 -8.30 -4.66 0.20
N GLU A 129 -8.62 -5.20 1.37
CA GLU A 129 -7.61 -5.65 2.33
C GLU A 129 -6.67 -6.70 1.72
N SER A 130 -7.16 -7.52 0.78
CA SER A 130 -6.35 -8.48 0.01
C SER A 130 -5.23 -7.81 -0.77
N ASP A 131 -5.49 -6.64 -1.37
CA ASP A 131 -4.51 -5.94 -2.21
C ASP A 131 -3.42 -5.34 -1.32
N ILE A 132 -3.82 -4.80 -0.15
CA ILE A 132 -2.89 -4.31 0.86
C ILE A 132 -2.05 -5.46 1.44
N ALA A 133 -2.65 -6.63 1.68
CA ALA A 133 -1.95 -7.81 2.17
C ALA A 133 -0.90 -8.30 1.16
N ALA A 134 -1.27 -8.45 -0.12
CA ALA A 134 -0.35 -8.87 -1.19
C ALA A 134 0.81 -7.87 -1.35
N LEU A 135 0.54 -6.57 -1.24
CA LEU A 135 1.59 -5.54 -1.24
C LEU A 135 2.54 -5.68 -0.06
N ARG A 136 2.00 -5.92 1.15
CA ARG A 136 2.83 -6.16 2.34
C ARG A 136 3.68 -7.42 2.19
N ALA A 137 3.13 -8.49 1.62
CA ALA A 137 3.85 -9.74 1.38
C ALA A 137 5.00 -9.53 0.39
N LYS A 138 4.73 -8.90 -0.75
CA LYS A 138 5.75 -8.57 -1.77
C LYS A 138 6.86 -7.71 -1.19
N HIS A 139 6.52 -6.63 -0.50
CA HIS A 139 7.51 -5.76 0.12
C HIS A 139 8.29 -6.50 1.21
N SER A 140 7.63 -7.31 2.03
CA SER A 140 8.33 -8.14 3.02
C SER A 140 9.34 -9.10 2.35
N ALA A 141 8.98 -9.71 1.24
CA ALA A 141 9.87 -10.55 0.44
C ALA A 141 11.07 -9.77 -0.11
N GLU A 142 10.86 -8.56 -0.66
CA GLU A 142 11.94 -7.67 -1.12
C GLU A 142 12.94 -7.35 -0.01
N LEU A 143 12.45 -7.13 1.20
CA LEU A 143 13.28 -6.89 2.38
C LEU A 143 14.03 -8.15 2.83
N ILE A 144 13.37 -9.31 2.80
CA ILE A 144 13.98 -10.61 3.16
C ILE A 144 15.11 -10.98 2.20
N VAL A 145 14.95 -10.79 0.88
CA VAL A 145 16.01 -11.04 -0.11
C VAL A 145 17.26 -10.19 0.13
N GLN A 146 17.12 -9.00 0.73
CA GLN A 146 18.27 -8.15 1.04
C GLN A 146 19.09 -8.65 2.23
N ILE A 147 18.44 -9.36 3.17
CA ILE A 147 19.09 -9.91 4.37
C ILE A 147 19.49 -11.37 4.22
N VAL A 148 18.81 -12.14 3.37
CA VAL A 148 19.06 -13.57 3.16
C VAL A 148 19.93 -13.77 1.90
N THR A 149 20.82 -14.75 1.96
CA THR A 149 21.70 -15.19 0.86
C THR A 149 21.42 -16.57 0.33
N GLY A 150 20.73 -17.40 1.12
CA GLY A 150 20.34 -18.75 0.75
C GLY A 150 19.28 -19.27 1.71
N TRP A 151 18.64 -20.37 1.32
CA TRP A 151 17.74 -21.15 2.15
C TRP A 151 17.90 -22.63 1.83
N ASP A 152 17.38 -23.49 2.68
CA ASP A 152 17.44 -24.95 2.52
C ASP A 152 16.29 -25.55 1.70
N LEU A 153 15.46 -24.69 1.08
CA LEU A 153 14.42 -25.12 0.16
C LEU A 153 14.98 -25.49 -1.21
N GLY A 154 14.33 -26.44 -1.89
CA GLY A 154 14.71 -26.90 -3.22
C GLY A 154 14.46 -25.87 -4.34
N GLU A 155 13.76 -24.78 -4.02
CA GLU A 155 13.45 -23.68 -4.94
C GLU A 155 14.54 -22.60 -4.89
N PRO A 156 14.77 -21.84 -5.96
CA PRO A 156 15.69 -20.71 -5.92
C PRO A 156 15.18 -19.62 -4.96
N LEU A 157 16.08 -19.05 -4.16
CA LEU A 157 15.76 -17.91 -3.32
C LEU A 157 15.59 -16.65 -4.19
N ASP A 158 14.34 -16.30 -4.49
CA ASP A 158 13.99 -15.07 -5.19
C ASP A 158 12.80 -14.36 -4.52
N VAL A 159 12.47 -13.17 -5.04
CA VAL A 159 11.37 -12.35 -4.49
C VAL A 159 10.03 -13.05 -4.70
N ALA A 160 9.85 -13.82 -5.78
CA ALA A 160 8.58 -14.47 -6.09
C ALA A 160 8.30 -15.61 -5.10
N ALA A 161 9.27 -16.51 -4.89
CA ALA A 161 9.15 -17.62 -3.96
C ALA A 161 8.94 -17.13 -2.51
N LEU A 162 9.62 -16.05 -2.11
CA LEU A 162 9.40 -15.44 -0.79
C LEU A 162 8.06 -14.71 -0.69
N THR A 163 7.57 -14.10 -1.77
CA THR A 163 6.23 -13.49 -1.80
C THR A 163 5.18 -14.58 -1.64
N ASP A 164 5.28 -15.68 -2.40
CA ASP A 164 4.40 -16.83 -2.33
C ASP A 164 4.40 -17.45 -0.92
N MET A 165 5.57 -17.54 -0.28
CA MET A 165 5.67 -17.98 1.12
C MET A 165 4.93 -17.01 2.07
N CYS A 166 5.11 -15.71 1.91
CA CYS A 166 4.47 -14.71 2.76
C CYS A 166 2.95 -14.62 2.53
N ASP A 167 2.49 -14.86 1.30
CA ASP A 167 1.07 -14.91 0.94
C ASP A 167 0.41 -16.20 1.43
N SER A 168 1.12 -17.34 1.31
CA SER A 168 0.61 -18.66 1.75
C SER A 168 0.57 -18.79 3.27
N TYR A 169 1.49 -18.13 3.98
CA TYR A 169 1.66 -18.26 5.42
C TYR A 169 1.68 -16.88 6.11
N PRO A 170 0.51 -16.41 6.57
CA PRO A 170 0.43 -15.17 7.35
C PRO A 170 1.35 -15.22 8.57
N GLY A 171 2.23 -14.22 8.70
CA GLY A 171 3.22 -14.15 9.78
C GLY A 171 4.58 -14.77 9.46
N ALA A 172 4.76 -15.41 8.30
CA ALA A 172 6.07 -15.94 7.89
C ALA A 172 7.14 -14.84 7.82
N ALA A 173 6.81 -13.69 7.23
CA ALA A 173 7.70 -12.54 7.20
C ALA A 173 8.11 -12.05 8.60
N GLU A 174 7.15 -11.98 9.52
CA GLU A 174 7.41 -11.55 10.91
C GLU A 174 8.31 -12.54 11.64
N ALA A 175 8.09 -13.84 11.44
CA ALA A 175 8.95 -14.89 11.99
C ALA A 175 10.40 -14.76 11.49
N VAL A 176 10.59 -14.54 10.17
CA VAL A 176 11.93 -14.32 9.60
C VAL A 176 12.59 -13.08 10.21
N PHE A 177 11.89 -11.95 10.29
CA PHE A 177 12.46 -10.72 10.85
C PHE A 177 12.74 -10.84 12.34
N LYS A 178 11.87 -11.50 13.10
CA LYS A 178 12.07 -11.75 14.53
C LYS A 178 13.32 -12.59 14.76
N ALA A 179 13.41 -13.75 14.10
CA ALA A 179 14.58 -14.63 14.22
C ALA A 179 15.87 -13.92 13.79
N TYR A 180 15.81 -13.13 12.71
CA TYR A 180 16.96 -12.35 12.24
C TYR A 180 17.42 -11.30 13.25
N ASN A 181 16.49 -10.54 13.83
CA ASN A 181 16.80 -9.54 14.84
C ASN A 181 17.37 -10.19 16.11
N GLU A 182 16.75 -11.26 16.61
CA GLU A 182 17.19 -12.00 17.79
C GLU A 182 18.60 -12.58 17.61
N THR A 183 18.86 -13.25 16.48
CA THR A 183 20.17 -13.85 16.20
C THR A 183 21.25 -12.77 16.06
N ARG A 184 20.93 -11.67 15.36
CA ARG A 184 21.86 -10.55 15.18
C ARG A 184 22.15 -9.81 16.48
N GLU A 185 21.16 -9.62 17.36
CA GLU A 185 21.36 -8.99 18.67
C GLU A 185 22.05 -9.93 19.66
N GLY A 186 21.78 -11.24 19.61
CA GLY A 186 22.48 -12.26 20.38
C GLY A 186 23.97 -12.30 20.04
N LEU A 187 24.33 -12.16 18.75
CA LEU A 187 25.72 -12.01 18.29
C LEU A 187 26.39 -10.73 18.83
N ARG A 188 25.62 -9.72 19.24
CA ARG A 188 26.13 -8.47 19.83
C ARG A 188 26.46 -8.61 21.32
N LEU A 189 25.79 -9.52 22.03
CA LEU A 189 25.98 -9.76 23.46
C LEU A 189 26.98 -10.88 23.76
N GLY A 190 27.32 -11.71 22.77
CA GLY A 190 28.16 -12.89 22.91
C GLY A 190 29.67 -12.70 22.68
N ASN A 191 30.21 -11.46 22.77
CA ASN A 191 31.65 -11.19 22.68
C ASN A 191 32.15 -10.38 23.87
#